data_AF-B0DT97-F1
#
_entry.id   AF-B0DT97-F1
#
_cell.length_a   1.000
_cell.length_b   1.000
_cell.length_c   1.000
_cell.angle_alpha   90.00
_cell.angle_beta   90.00
_cell.angle_gamma   90.00
#
_symmetry.space_group_name_H-M   'P 1'
#
loop_
_entity.id
_entity.type
_entity.pdbx_description
1 polymer ?
#
loop_
_entity_poly.entity_id
_entity_poly.type
_entity_poly.pdbx_seq_one_letter_code
_entity_poly.pdbx_strand_id
1 'polypeptide(L)'
;YVANLGFSNEEADKLTTRYSQQYSLALRGLVRHQAIDPLDFDRKVDVPLPLEDKMKFNPTRVWGLTNAFLPHAKLVLRILKLDDLVEGIVYCDYRVKDFVCEPAAEYFAMAMELEAGLSDPSKCYFVDDNRGHVDAAHNLEGEKGHTERENGVVKIASLEQLRRVWPEIFVKHP
;
A
#
# COMPACT_ATOMS: atom_id res chain seq x y z
N TYR A 1 19.69 -24.14 10.63
CA TYR A 1 19.70 -25.20 9.60
C TYR A 1 21.12 -25.53 9.16
N VAL A 2 21.87 -24.61 8.53
CA VAL A 2 23.23 -24.88 8.05
C VAL A 2 24.21 -25.24 9.17
N ALA A 3 24.14 -24.58 10.33
CA ALA A 3 24.94 -24.97 11.51
C ALA A 3 24.65 -26.41 12.01
N ASN A 4 23.42 -26.91 11.79
CA ASN A 4 23.04 -28.27 12.16
C ASN A 4 23.59 -29.32 11.18
N LEU A 5 24.21 -28.89 10.08
CA LEU A 5 24.94 -29.76 9.15
C LEU A 5 26.41 -29.97 9.58
N GLY A 6 26.80 -29.48 10.78
CA GLY A 6 28.14 -29.63 11.34
C GLY A 6 29.08 -28.45 11.09
N PHE A 7 28.60 -27.37 10.48
CA PHE A 7 29.37 -26.14 10.31
C PHE A 7 29.29 -25.26 11.56
N SER A 8 30.37 -24.55 11.87
CA SER A 8 30.29 -23.43 12.83
C SER A 8 29.37 -22.33 12.29
N ASN A 9 28.86 -21.46 13.17
CA ASN A 9 28.02 -20.32 12.76
C ASN A 9 28.73 -19.42 11.74
N GLU A 10 30.04 -19.19 11.92
CA GLU A 10 30.82 -18.34 11.04
C GLU A 10 31.01 -18.96 9.64
N GLU A 11 31.18 -20.28 9.57
CA GLU A 11 31.22 -21.02 8.31
C GLU A 11 29.85 -21.06 7.62
N ALA A 12 28.78 -21.22 8.38
CA ALA A 12 27.42 -21.19 7.87
C ALA A 12 27.07 -19.84 7.22
N ASP A 13 27.47 -18.72 7.84
CA ASP A 13 27.26 -17.37 7.28
C ASP A 13 28.09 -17.14 6.02
N LYS A 14 29.35 -17.57 6.01
CA LYS A 14 30.23 -17.49 4.82
C LYS A 14 29.67 -18.33 3.66
N LEU A 15 29.20 -19.55 3.93
CA LEU A 15 28.57 -20.44 2.94
C LEU A 15 27.29 -19.84 2.37
N THR A 16 26.42 -19.34 3.24
CA THR A 16 25.14 -18.72 2.85
C THR A 16 25.39 -17.49 1.97
N THR A 17 26.30 -16.62 2.38
CA THR A 17 26.68 -15.42 1.61
C THR A 17 27.24 -15.79 0.24
N ARG A 18 28.21 -16.71 0.20
CA ARG A 18 28.83 -17.18 -1.05
C ARG A 18 27.81 -17.79 -1.99
N TYR A 19 26.94 -18.67 -1.50
CA TYR A 19 25.95 -19.34 -2.33
C TYR A 19 24.83 -18.41 -2.80
N SER A 20 24.41 -17.44 -1.98
CA SER A 20 23.49 -16.39 -2.42
C SER A 20 24.09 -15.57 -3.56
N GLN A 21 25.38 -15.21 -3.49
CA GLN A 21 26.06 -14.48 -4.56
C GLN A 21 26.26 -15.32 -5.82
N GLN A 22 26.69 -16.57 -5.68
CA GLN A 22 27.07 -17.43 -6.80
C GLN A 22 25.86 -18.06 -7.52
N TYR A 23 24.76 -18.35 -6.80
CA TYR A 23 23.61 -19.08 -7.32
C TYR A 23 22.29 -18.30 -7.25
N SER A 24 22.34 -17.02 -6.86
CA SER A 24 21.19 -16.12 -6.62
C SER A 24 20.24 -16.56 -5.49
N LEU A 25 20.50 -17.73 -4.88
CA LEU A 25 19.75 -18.29 -3.77
C LEU A 25 20.65 -19.28 -3.03
N ALA A 26 20.91 -19.02 -1.75
CA ALA A 26 21.77 -19.89 -0.94
C ALA A 26 21.35 -21.37 -0.98
N LEU A 27 20.03 -21.64 -0.96
CA LEU A 27 19.47 -22.99 -1.05
C LEU A 27 19.96 -23.76 -2.27
N ARG A 28 20.11 -23.11 -3.44
CA ARG A 28 20.63 -23.76 -4.65
C ARG A 28 22.08 -24.24 -4.48
N GLY A 29 22.91 -23.45 -3.81
CA GLY A 29 24.28 -23.85 -3.48
C GLY A 29 24.31 -24.99 -2.47
N LEU A 30 23.46 -24.94 -1.45
CA LEU A 30 23.35 -26.01 -0.44
C LEU A 30 22.88 -27.34 -1.05
N VAL A 31 21.87 -27.33 -1.92
CA VAL A 31 21.40 -28.53 -2.63
C VAL A 31 22.52 -29.10 -3.51
N ARG A 32 23.24 -28.24 -4.23
CA ARG A 32 24.25 -28.66 -5.20
C ARG A 32 25.52 -29.24 -4.54
N HIS A 33 25.98 -28.62 -3.45
CA HIS A 33 27.27 -28.95 -2.86
C HIS A 33 27.18 -29.74 -1.57
N GLN A 34 26.07 -29.62 -0.84
CA GLN A 34 25.86 -30.26 0.47
C GLN A 34 24.71 -31.27 0.46
N ALA A 35 24.15 -31.56 -0.73
CA ALA A 35 23.13 -32.58 -0.97
C ALA A 35 21.94 -32.51 0.00
N ILE A 36 21.56 -31.30 0.43
CA ILE A 36 20.40 -31.14 1.31
C ILE A 36 19.10 -31.36 0.53
N ASP A 37 18.07 -31.85 1.21
CA ASP A 37 16.72 -31.93 0.66
C ASP A 37 16.08 -30.52 0.71
N PRO A 38 15.72 -29.93 -0.45
CA PRO A 38 15.08 -28.62 -0.48
C PRO A 38 13.72 -28.62 0.24
N LEU A 39 12.99 -29.74 0.28
CA LEU A 39 11.71 -29.83 0.99
C LEU A 39 11.91 -29.91 2.51
N ASP A 40 13.03 -30.49 2.97
CA ASP A 40 13.39 -30.45 4.39
C ASP A 40 13.82 -29.05 4.82
N PHE A 41 14.52 -28.32 3.95
CA PHE A 41 14.83 -26.91 4.17
C PHE A 41 13.55 -26.07 4.29
N ASP A 42 12.64 -26.17 3.32
CA ASP A 42 11.36 -25.44 3.32
C ASP A 42 10.58 -25.66 4.64
N ARG A 43 10.39 -26.91 5.05
CA ARG A 43 9.68 -27.24 6.30
C ARG A 43 10.35 -26.71 7.57
N LYS A 44 11.67 -26.56 7.58
CA LYS A 44 12.44 -26.19 8.79
C LYS A 44 12.87 -24.73 8.82
N VAL A 45 12.87 -24.06 7.67
CA VAL A 45 13.39 -22.70 7.53
C VAL A 45 12.32 -21.76 7.02
N ASP A 46 11.69 -22.06 5.87
CA ASP A 46 10.78 -21.11 5.22
C ASP A 46 9.36 -21.15 5.81
N VAL A 47 8.76 -22.33 5.92
CA VAL A 47 7.40 -22.53 6.48
C VAL A 47 7.26 -22.03 7.93
N PRO A 48 8.22 -22.25 8.84
CA PRO A 48 8.11 -21.79 10.23
C PRO A 48 8.41 -20.31 10.41
N LEU A 49 8.75 -19.55 9.35
CA LEU A 49 8.92 -18.11 9.49
C LEU A 49 7.59 -17.53 9.97
N PRO A 50 7.57 -16.77 11.08
CA PRO A 50 6.38 -16.06 11.53
C PRO A 50 6.14 -14.88 10.57
N LEU A 51 5.67 -15.20 9.36
CA LEU A 51 5.41 -14.21 8.33
C LEU A 51 4.28 -13.29 8.75
N GLU A 52 3.34 -13.77 9.55
CA GLU A 52 2.24 -12.98 10.12
C GLU A 52 2.75 -11.81 10.99
N ASP A 53 3.82 -12.02 11.76
CA ASP A 53 4.44 -10.97 12.58
C ASP A 53 5.37 -10.05 11.76
N LYS A 54 5.85 -10.51 10.59
CA LYS A 54 6.82 -9.79 9.74
C LYS A 54 6.17 -9.06 8.56
N MET A 55 5.02 -9.53 8.10
CA MET A 55 4.18 -8.89 7.09
C MET A 55 3.31 -7.87 7.80
N LYS A 56 3.83 -6.66 7.93
CA LYS A 56 3.10 -5.55 8.54
C LYS A 56 1.89 -5.20 7.68
N PHE A 57 0.71 -5.60 8.14
CA PHE A 57 -0.56 -5.12 7.59
C PHE A 57 -0.63 -3.61 7.77
N ASN A 58 -0.72 -2.85 6.67
CA ASN A 58 -1.06 -1.43 6.75
C ASN A 58 -2.59 -1.35 6.84
N PRO A 59 -3.18 -0.91 7.96
CA PRO A 59 -4.63 -0.80 8.07
C PRO A 59 -5.22 0.25 7.12
N THR A 60 -4.39 1.16 6.60
CA THR A 60 -4.84 2.22 5.70
C THR A 60 -4.71 1.77 4.25
N ARG A 61 -5.86 1.77 3.56
CA ARG A 61 -6.00 1.40 2.16
C ARG A 61 -5.92 2.65 1.29
N VAL A 62 -5.28 2.56 0.12
CA VAL A 62 -5.03 3.71 -0.77
C VAL A 62 -5.75 3.53 -2.10
N TRP A 63 -6.55 4.55 -2.47
CA TRP A 63 -7.35 4.56 -3.69
C TRP A 63 -7.09 5.78 -4.55
N GLY A 64 -7.10 5.57 -5.86
CA GLY A 64 -7.04 6.65 -6.84
C GLY A 64 -8.44 7.12 -7.18
N LEU A 65 -8.77 8.37 -6.88
CA LEU A 65 -9.96 9.04 -7.40
C LEU A 65 -9.50 9.99 -8.50
N THR A 66 -10.12 9.93 -9.68
CA THR A 66 -9.73 10.80 -10.79
C THR A 66 -10.84 11.06 -11.81
N ASN A 67 -10.94 12.31 -12.27
CA ASN A 67 -11.77 12.68 -13.41
C ASN A 67 -11.26 12.15 -14.78
N ALA A 68 -10.11 11.48 -14.80
CA ALA A 68 -9.58 10.83 -16.00
C ALA A 68 -10.26 9.46 -16.28
N PHE A 69 -10.17 8.98 -17.52
CA PHE A 69 -10.59 7.61 -17.86
C PHE A 69 -9.56 6.57 -17.42
N LEU A 70 -10.01 5.34 -17.14
CA LEU A 70 -9.20 4.26 -16.57
C LEU A 70 -7.87 4.00 -17.29
N PRO A 71 -7.77 3.97 -18.63
CA PRO A 71 -6.51 3.73 -19.31
C PRO A 71 -5.44 4.79 -19.01
N HIS A 72 -5.85 6.06 -18.87
CA HIS A 72 -4.94 7.15 -18.52
C HIS A 72 -4.46 7.01 -17.08
N ALA A 73 -5.38 6.80 -16.14
CA ALA A 73 -5.05 6.62 -14.72
C ALA A 73 -4.08 5.46 -14.49
N LYS A 74 -4.34 4.29 -15.11
CA LYS A 74 -3.44 3.12 -15.04
C LYS A 74 -2.08 3.40 -15.64
N LEU A 75 -2.01 4.14 -16.76
CA LEU A 75 -0.75 4.48 -17.39
C LEU A 75 0.11 5.39 -16.49
N VAL A 76 -0.50 6.39 -15.84
CA VAL A 76 0.18 7.29 -14.91
C VAL A 76 0.75 6.51 -13.71
N LEU A 77 -0.06 5.69 -13.05
CA LEU A 77 0.39 4.87 -11.91
C LEU A 77 1.56 3.95 -12.30
N ARG A 78 1.48 3.30 -13.46
CA ARG A 78 2.56 2.44 -13.97
C ARG A 78 3.86 3.20 -14.26
N ILE A 79 3.77 4.41 -14.82
CA ILE A 79 4.95 5.25 -15.11
C ILE A 79 5.61 5.70 -13.80
N LEU A 80 4.80 6.07 -12.80
CA LEU A 80 5.27 6.47 -11.48
C LEU A 80 5.68 5.30 -10.59
N LYS A 81 5.38 4.06 -10.99
CA LYS A 81 5.61 2.82 -10.22
C LYS A 81 4.89 2.85 -8.87
N LEU A 82 3.61 3.21 -8.94
CA LEU A 82 2.71 3.29 -7.78
C LEU A 82 1.53 2.32 -7.92
N ASP A 83 1.49 1.49 -8.97
CA ASP A 83 0.38 0.60 -9.28
C ASP A 83 0.22 -0.56 -8.27
N ASP A 84 1.26 -0.89 -7.53
CA ASP A 84 1.25 -1.83 -6.41
C ASP A 84 0.85 -1.19 -5.07
N LEU A 85 0.82 0.14 -5.00
CA LEU A 85 0.45 0.91 -3.80
C LEU A 85 -1.00 1.39 -3.82
N VAL A 86 -1.67 1.35 -4.97
CA VAL A 86 -3.06 1.78 -5.15
C VAL A 86 -3.93 0.55 -5.36
N GLU A 87 -4.85 0.29 -4.45
CA GLU A 87 -5.68 -0.92 -4.46
C GLU A 87 -6.79 -0.88 -5.50
N GLY A 88 -7.27 0.32 -5.84
CA GLY A 88 -8.29 0.52 -6.85
C GLY A 88 -8.39 1.95 -7.34
N ILE A 89 -9.12 2.12 -8.43
CA ILE A 89 -9.28 3.41 -9.11
C ILE A 89 -10.77 3.65 -9.35
N VAL A 90 -11.27 4.75 -8.80
CA VAL A 90 -12.55 5.37 -9.19
C VAL A 90 -12.23 6.37 -10.28
N TYR A 91 -12.90 6.23 -11.42
CA TYR A 91 -12.58 6.97 -12.63
C TYR A 91 -13.86 7.39 -13.35
N CYS A 92 -13.79 8.45 -14.14
CA CYS A 92 -14.88 8.82 -15.02
C CYS A 92 -14.97 7.84 -16.20
N ASP A 93 -16.00 7.00 -16.21
CA ASP A 93 -16.23 6.08 -17.32
C ASP A 93 -16.86 6.79 -18.52
N TYR A 94 -16.01 7.26 -19.44
CA TYR A 94 -16.45 7.99 -20.64
C TYR A 94 -17.33 7.17 -21.60
N ARG A 95 -17.52 5.87 -21.35
CA ARG A 95 -18.46 5.02 -22.10
C ARG A 95 -19.89 5.20 -21.62
N VAL A 96 -20.07 5.71 -20.41
CA VAL A 96 -21.38 5.98 -19.80
C VAL A 96 -21.79 7.40 -20.20
N LYS A 97 -23.01 7.55 -20.71
CA LYS A 97 -23.58 8.86 -20.99
C LYS A 97 -23.83 9.57 -19.65
N ASP A 98 -23.48 10.85 -19.56
CA ASP A 98 -23.64 11.67 -18.35
C ASP A 98 -22.90 11.08 -17.14
N PHE A 99 -21.68 10.55 -17.37
CA PHE A 99 -20.85 9.97 -16.32
C PHE A 99 -20.61 10.97 -15.17
N VAL A 100 -20.57 10.44 -13.96
CA VAL A 100 -20.33 11.21 -12.74
C VAL A 100 -18.84 11.52 -12.61
N CYS A 101 -18.53 12.72 -12.11
CA CYS A 101 -17.17 13.21 -11.87
C CYS A 101 -17.12 14.03 -10.58
N GLU A 102 -15.93 14.25 -10.05
CA GLU A 102 -15.70 15.24 -8.99
C GLU A 102 -16.08 16.63 -9.50
N PRO A 103 -16.74 17.48 -8.68
CA PRO A 103 -16.99 17.34 -7.24
C PRO A 103 -18.38 16.79 -6.87
N ALA A 104 -19.06 16.03 -7.73
CA ALA A 104 -20.41 15.54 -7.45
C ALA A 104 -20.44 14.62 -6.21
N ALA A 105 -21.45 14.78 -5.35
CA ALA A 105 -21.62 13.96 -4.14
C ALA A 105 -21.75 12.46 -4.49
N GLU A 106 -22.43 12.17 -5.60
CA GLU A 106 -22.59 10.84 -6.16
C GLU A 106 -21.25 10.19 -6.51
N TYR A 107 -20.24 10.97 -6.90
CA TYR A 107 -18.91 10.46 -7.22
C TYR A 107 -18.23 9.88 -5.98
N PHE A 108 -18.25 10.64 -4.88
CA PHE A 108 -17.67 10.22 -3.61
C PHE A 108 -18.45 9.06 -2.99
N ALA A 109 -19.78 9.04 -3.13
CA ALA A 109 -20.61 7.92 -2.70
C ALA A 109 -20.26 6.63 -3.46
N MET A 110 -20.11 6.71 -4.80
CA MET A 110 -19.64 5.59 -5.62
C MET A 110 -18.26 5.10 -5.16
N ALA A 111 -17.35 6.03 -4.84
CA ALA A 111 -16.03 5.69 -4.34
C ALA A 111 -16.10 4.90 -3.03
N MET A 112 -16.87 5.38 -2.05
CA MET A 112 -17.01 4.72 -0.75
C MET A 112 -17.70 3.35 -0.83
N GLU A 113 -18.69 3.20 -1.71
CA GLU A 113 -19.44 1.95 -1.90
C GLU A 113 -18.57 0.85 -2.56
N LEU A 114 -17.78 1.21 -3.58
CA LEU A 114 -16.90 0.28 -4.30
C LEU A 114 -15.76 -0.27 -3.44
N GLU A 115 -15.30 0.53 -2.48
CA GLU A 115 -14.04 0.26 -1.77
C GLU A 115 -14.21 -0.58 -0.52
N ALA A 116 -15.28 -0.36 0.25
CA ALA A 116 -15.19 -0.72 1.64
C ALA A 116 -16.51 -1.10 2.31
N GLY A 117 -17.62 -1.10 1.55
CA GLY A 117 -18.96 -1.08 2.17
C GLY A 117 -19.07 0.02 3.23
N LEU A 118 -18.22 1.06 3.14
CA LEU A 118 -18.14 2.15 4.09
C LEU A 118 -19.26 3.10 3.75
N SER A 119 -20.12 3.35 4.72
CA SER A 119 -21.18 4.35 4.63
C SER A 119 -20.85 5.60 5.45
N ASP A 120 -19.70 5.62 6.12
CA ASP A 120 -19.30 6.65 7.07
C ASP A 120 -18.08 7.43 6.55
N PRO A 121 -18.28 8.63 5.99
CA PRO A 121 -17.21 9.47 5.44
C PRO A 121 -16.14 9.84 6.47
N SER A 122 -16.45 9.83 7.77
CA SER A 122 -15.49 10.20 8.82
C SER A 122 -14.35 9.19 9.02
N LYS A 123 -14.39 8.07 8.30
CA LYS A 123 -13.32 7.06 8.25
C LYS A 123 -12.39 7.22 7.05
N CYS A 124 -12.62 8.22 6.20
CA CYS A 124 -11.87 8.45 4.98
C CYS A 124 -10.92 9.64 5.17
N TYR A 125 -9.79 9.59 4.46
CA TYR A 125 -8.89 10.72 4.27
C TYR A 125 -8.92 11.09 2.79
N PHE A 126 -9.06 12.38 2.47
CA PHE A 126 -9.10 12.86 1.09
C PHE A 126 -8.07 13.96 0.85
N VAL A 127 -7.35 13.87 -0.27
CA VAL A 127 -6.33 14.83 -0.70
C VAL A 127 -6.50 15.10 -2.19
N ASP A 128 -6.61 16.37 -2.56
CA ASP A 128 -6.77 16.83 -3.93
C ASP A 128 -6.19 18.25 -4.04
N ASP A 129 -5.65 18.60 -5.21
CA ASP A 129 -5.13 19.94 -5.49
C ASP A 129 -6.24 20.94 -5.83
N ASN A 130 -7.42 20.45 -6.21
CA ASN A 130 -8.63 21.23 -6.43
C ASN A 130 -9.41 21.45 -5.13
N ARG A 131 -9.39 22.70 -4.63
CA ARG A 131 -10.11 23.09 -3.42
C ARG A 131 -11.61 22.77 -3.47
N GLY A 132 -12.25 22.87 -4.64
CA GLY A 132 -13.68 22.56 -4.79
C GLY A 132 -14.00 21.09 -4.56
N HIS A 133 -13.10 20.18 -4.93
CA HIS A 133 -13.24 18.75 -4.64
C HIS A 133 -13.11 18.49 -3.15
N VAL A 134 -12.12 19.11 -2.50
CA VAL A 134 -11.89 18.98 -1.06
C VAL A 134 -13.06 19.50 -0.25
N ASP A 135 -13.61 20.67 -0.60
CA ASP A 135 -14.78 21.23 0.09
C ASP A 135 -16.02 20.34 -0.11
N ALA A 136 -16.21 19.78 -1.30
CA ALA A 136 -17.32 18.84 -1.56
C ALA A 136 -17.19 17.56 -0.73
N ALA A 137 -15.98 16.96 -0.66
CA ALA A 137 -15.72 15.81 0.18
C ALA A 137 -15.95 16.11 1.67
N HIS A 138 -15.46 17.25 2.16
CA HIS A 138 -15.65 17.67 3.55
C HIS A 138 -17.13 17.88 3.89
N ASN A 139 -17.94 18.42 2.98
CA ASN A 139 -19.37 18.61 3.20
C ASN A 139 -20.16 17.30 3.32
N LEU A 140 -19.62 16.17 2.85
CA LEU A 140 -20.23 14.84 3.03
C LEU A 140 -20.11 14.33 4.47
N GLU A 141 -19.11 14.79 5.24
CA GLU A 141 -18.93 14.42 6.65
C GLU A 141 -19.94 15.11 7.59
N GLY A 142 -20.64 16.15 7.10
CA GLY A 142 -21.47 17.05 7.89
C GLY A 142 -20.63 18.08 8.66
N GLU A 143 -21.18 19.27 8.91
CA GLU A 143 -20.50 20.34 9.67
C GLU A 143 -20.09 19.85 11.07
N LYS A 144 -18.82 19.46 11.25
CA LYS A 144 -18.24 19.20 12.57
C LYS A 144 -17.34 20.37 12.96
N GLY A 145 -17.69 20.98 14.08
CA GLY A 145 -17.10 22.22 14.57
C GLY A 145 -15.60 22.12 14.88
N HIS A 146 -14.93 23.20 14.48
CA HIS A 146 -13.80 23.89 15.12
C HIS A 146 -12.51 23.08 15.36
N THR A 147 -11.49 23.45 14.60
CA THR A 147 -10.13 23.77 15.06
C THR A 147 -9.48 24.67 14.00
N GLU A 148 -8.36 25.33 14.33
CA GLU A 148 -7.58 26.40 13.65
C GLU A 148 -7.18 26.16 12.16
N ARG A 149 -8.12 25.72 11.34
CA ARG A 149 -8.02 25.43 9.90
C ARG A 149 -9.08 26.26 9.19
N GLU A 150 -8.80 26.71 7.97
CA GLU A 150 -9.80 27.39 7.13
C GLU A 150 -10.86 26.36 6.71
N ASN A 151 -11.90 26.23 7.55
CA ASN A 151 -12.99 25.24 7.45
C ASN A 151 -12.52 23.77 7.55
N GLY A 152 -11.62 23.42 8.48
CA GLY A 152 -11.21 22.01 8.69
C GLY A 152 -10.20 21.46 7.66
N VAL A 153 -9.99 22.16 6.55
CA VAL A 153 -9.09 21.79 5.44
C VAL A 153 -7.63 22.17 5.72
N VAL A 154 -6.70 21.26 5.49
CA VAL A 154 -5.25 21.49 5.62
C VAL A 154 -4.61 21.67 4.24
N LYS A 155 -3.90 22.78 4.05
CA LYS A 155 -3.09 23.00 2.84
C LYS A 155 -1.70 22.41 3.04
N ILE A 156 -1.25 21.62 2.07
CA ILE A 156 0.11 21.07 1.99
C ILE A 156 0.74 21.48 0.67
N ALA A 157 2.06 21.58 0.63
CA ALA A 157 2.82 21.87 -0.58
C ALA A 157 3.36 20.59 -1.26
N SER A 158 3.36 19.46 -0.54
CA SER A 158 3.81 18.17 -1.07
C SER A 158 3.21 17.00 -0.29
N LEU A 159 3.11 15.83 -0.92
CA LEU A 159 2.54 14.63 -0.30
C LEU A 159 3.40 14.11 0.87
N GLU A 160 4.69 14.42 0.94
CA GLU A 160 5.54 14.08 2.10
C GLU A 160 5.03 14.72 3.39
N GLN A 161 4.38 15.88 3.29
CA GLN A 161 3.80 16.58 4.45
C GLN A 161 2.63 15.83 5.06
N LEU A 162 2.02 14.85 4.36
CA LEU A 162 0.97 13.98 4.92
C LEU A 162 1.45 13.25 6.17
N ARG A 163 2.74 12.89 6.26
CA ARG A 163 3.33 12.27 7.46
C ARG A 163 3.23 13.14 8.72
N ARG A 164 3.15 14.46 8.54
CA ARG A 164 2.98 15.43 9.63
C ARG A 164 1.51 15.75 9.88
N VAL A 165 0.69 15.74 8.83
CA VAL A 165 -0.74 16.11 8.92
C VAL A 165 -1.60 14.97 9.43
N TRP A 166 -1.29 13.73 9.05
CA TRP A 166 -1.97 12.50 9.47
C TRP A 166 -0.97 11.49 10.05
N PRO A 167 -0.18 11.86 11.08
CA PRO A 167 0.87 10.99 11.61
C PRO A 167 0.34 9.60 12.03
N GLU A 168 -0.92 9.51 12.45
CA GLU A 168 -1.61 8.31 12.89
C GLU A 168 -1.68 7.20 11.82
N ILE A 169 -1.78 7.56 10.53
CA ILE A 169 -1.82 6.56 9.44
C ILE A 169 -0.43 6.18 8.91
N PHE A 170 0.63 6.86 9.38
CA PHE A 170 2.02 6.57 9.00
C PHE A 170 2.82 5.87 10.11
N VAL A 171 2.19 5.55 11.25
CA VAL A 171 2.85 4.83 12.35
C VAL A 171 3.09 3.39 11.91
N LYS A 172 4.35 2.94 11.98
CA LYS A 172 4.65 1.50 11.95
C LYS A 172 4.03 0.90 13.21
N HIS A 173 2.93 0.16 13.08
CA HIS A 173 2.49 -0.72 14.15
C HIS A 173 3.68 -1.60 14.56
N PRO A 174 3.98 -1.71 15.87
CA PRO A 174 5.15 -2.41 16.39
C PRO A 174 5.31 -3.79 15.76
#